data_AF-A0A8C3SS54-F1
#
_entry.id   AF-A0A8C3SS54-F1
#
_cell.length_a   1.000
_cell.length_b   1.000
_cell.length_c   1.000
_cell.angle_alpha   90.00
_cell.angle_beta   90.00
_cell.angle_gamma   90.00
#
_symmetry.space_group_name_H-M   'P 1'
#
loop_
_entity.id
_entity.type
_entity.pdbx_description
1 polymer ?
#
loop_
_entity_poly.entity_id
_entity_poly.type
_entity_poly.pdbx_seq_one_letter_code
_entity_poly.pdbx_strand_id
1 'polypeptide(L)'
;NAPIPRHRDYFLQIPVYGLPKQHLFTHHEEPSHRNLVTQYDDHYNRHGYNPVLPPLRKWNGQKLAWLPEKSDFPIFEPPTNYGLFEQLMKKWTHQEAGVMNSVYTVSYETPPVSAFAVRRRPVTNCPQPQPPSKPGM
;
A
#
# COMPACT_ATOMS: atom_id res chain seq x y z
N ASN A 1 49.57 -2.47 33.82
CA ASN A 1 48.67 -1.32 33.64
C ASN A 1 47.56 -1.67 32.65
N ALA A 2 46.48 -2.27 33.13
CA ALA A 2 45.26 -2.46 32.34
C ALA A 2 44.31 -1.28 32.63
N PRO A 3 43.66 -0.66 31.62
CA PRO A 3 42.80 0.48 31.88
C PRO A 3 41.48 0.01 32.49
N ILE A 4 41.10 0.61 33.63
CA ILE A 4 39.82 0.42 34.29
C ILE A 4 38.72 0.98 33.37
N PRO A 5 37.62 0.23 33.09
CA PRO A 5 36.54 0.77 32.29
C PRO A 5 35.87 1.89 33.07
N ARG A 6 35.94 3.12 32.55
CA ARG A 6 35.25 4.25 33.16
C ARG A 6 33.76 4.09 32.94
N HIS A 7 33.03 4.32 34.03
CA HIS A 7 31.60 4.31 34.30
C HIS A 7 30.74 5.13 33.28
N ARG A 8 30.88 4.88 31.99
CA ARG A 8 29.91 5.27 30.97
C ARG A 8 29.04 4.06 30.71
N ASP A 9 27.82 4.33 30.29
CA ASP A 9 26.82 3.35 29.87
C ASP A 9 25.98 2.84 31.03
N TYR A 10 25.01 3.67 31.46
CA TYR A 10 23.58 3.33 31.55
C TYR A 10 22.80 4.62 31.83
N PHE A 11 23.01 5.67 31.02
CA PHE A 11 22.00 6.73 30.99
C PHE A 11 20.80 6.12 30.27
N LEU A 12 19.76 5.80 31.04
CA LEU A 12 18.49 5.33 30.51
C LEU A 12 18.03 6.36 29.47
N GLN A 13 18.16 6.02 28.18
CA GLN A 13 17.49 6.72 27.10
C GLN A 13 16.01 6.35 27.20
N ILE A 14 15.33 6.81 28.26
CA ILE A 14 13.87 6.72 28.36
C ILE A 14 13.35 7.51 27.16
N PRO A 15 12.61 6.89 26.23
CA PRO A 15 12.00 7.63 25.15
C PRO A 15 11.09 8.67 25.80
N VAL A 16 11.33 9.96 25.54
CA VAL A 16 10.38 10.99 25.91
C VAL A 16 9.19 10.79 24.98
N TYR A 17 8.25 9.96 25.42
CA TYR A 17 6.98 9.77 24.74
C TYR A 17 6.25 11.11 24.79
N GLY A 18 6.32 11.87 23.70
CA GLY A 18 5.66 13.17 23.57
C GLY A 18 4.13 13.04 23.69
N LEU A 19 3.44 14.18 23.76
CA LEU A 19 1.98 14.20 23.85
C LEU A 19 1.36 13.50 22.62
N PRO A 20 0.42 12.56 22.79
CA PRO A 20 -0.22 11.92 21.66
C PRO A 20 -0.96 12.92 20.79
N LYS A 21 -0.81 12.78 19.46
CA LYS A 21 -1.44 13.64 18.43
C LYS A 21 -2.93 13.86 18.65
N GLN A 22 -3.63 12.85 19.17
CA GLN A 22 -5.06 12.91 19.45
C GLN A 22 -5.41 14.16 20.26
N HIS A 23 -4.73 14.39 21.40
CA HIS A 23 -4.99 15.54 22.28
C HIS A 23 -4.75 16.92 21.64
N LEU A 24 -4.01 17.00 20.53
CA LEU A 24 -3.71 18.27 19.85
C LEU A 24 -4.72 18.61 18.76
N PHE A 25 -5.27 17.60 18.07
CA PHE A 25 -6.06 17.80 16.86
C PHE A 25 -7.47 17.25 16.94
N THR A 26 -7.82 16.43 17.94
CA THR A 26 -9.17 15.93 18.10
C THR A 26 -10.02 16.97 18.81
N HIS A 27 -11.08 17.40 18.14
CA HIS A 27 -12.16 18.14 18.75
C HIS A 27 -13.19 17.13 19.28
N HIS A 28 -13.64 17.25 20.52
CA HIS A 28 -14.69 16.40 21.13
C HIS A 28 -14.48 14.87 21.06
N GLU A 29 -13.24 14.39 21.16
CA GLU A 29 -12.92 12.94 21.12
C GLU A 29 -13.43 12.25 19.85
N GLU A 30 -13.63 13.01 18.76
CA GLU A 30 -14.18 12.45 17.53
C GLU A 30 -13.18 11.51 16.85
N PRO A 31 -13.64 10.32 16.39
CA PRO A 31 -12.81 9.44 15.57
C PRO A 31 -12.35 10.16 14.29
N SER A 32 -11.08 9.99 13.91
CA SER A 32 -10.55 10.60 12.68
C SER A 32 -11.30 10.19 11.42
N HIS A 33 -11.92 8.99 11.40
CA HIS A 33 -12.64 8.42 10.26
C HIS A 33 -14.16 8.56 10.42
N ARG A 34 -14.63 9.58 11.14
CA ARG A 34 -16.07 9.77 11.41
C ARG A 34 -16.85 10.19 10.15
N ASN A 35 -16.28 11.03 9.30
CA ASN A 35 -16.96 11.61 8.13
C ASN A 35 -16.41 11.02 6.82
N LEU A 36 -16.98 9.89 6.40
CA LEU A 36 -16.55 9.16 5.19
C LEU A 36 -17.47 9.42 3.97
N VAL A 37 -18.62 10.05 4.18
CA VAL A 37 -19.59 10.37 3.14
C VAL A 37 -19.49 11.86 2.82
N THR A 38 -19.32 12.17 1.53
CA THR A 38 -19.32 13.56 1.05
C THR A 38 -20.75 14.03 0.79
N GLN A 39 -20.98 15.35 0.80
CA GLN A 39 -22.29 15.90 0.43
C GLN A 39 -22.71 15.49 -0.99
N TYR A 40 -21.76 15.36 -1.91
CA TYR A 40 -22.05 14.87 -3.26
C TYR A 40 -22.59 13.44 -3.24
N ASP A 41 -21.90 12.55 -2.52
CA ASP A 41 -22.28 11.13 -2.40
C ASP A 41 -23.67 10.97 -1.77
N ASP A 42 -23.95 11.70 -0.69
CA ASP A 42 -25.27 11.72 -0.03
C ASP A 42 -26.39 12.22 -0.95
N HIS A 43 -26.16 13.30 -1.70
CA HIS A 43 -27.16 13.80 -2.65
C HIS A 43 -27.40 12.83 -3.82
N TYR A 44 -26.34 12.21 -4.34
CA TYR A 44 -26.43 11.35 -5.51
C TYR A 44 -27.02 9.97 -5.18
N ASN A 45 -26.54 9.34 -4.10
CA ASN A 45 -27.00 8.02 -3.66
C ASN A 45 -28.30 8.04 -2.87
N ARG A 46 -28.80 9.24 -2.57
CA ARG A 46 -30.06 9.45 -1.82
C ARG A 46 -30.00 8.79 -0.44
N HIS A 47 -28.86 8.91 0.25
CA HIS A 47 -28.69 8.33 1.58
C HIS A 47 -29.79 8.79 2.53
N GLY A 48 -30.24 10.05 2.41
CA GLY A 48 -31.65 10.50 2.56
C GLY A 48 -32.33 10.38 3.94
N TYR A 49 -32.00 9.37 4.71
CA TYR A 49 -32.50 9.04 6.03
C TYR A 49 -31.35 9.09 7.02
N ASN A 50 -31.29 10.17 7.80
CA ASN A 50 -30.38 10.27 8.93
C ASN A 50 -31.22 10.24 10.22
N PRO A 51 -31.15 9.16 11.02
CA PRO A 51 -31.98 8.99 12.22
C PRO A 51 -31.61 9.97 13.35
N VAL A 52 -30.48 10.67 13.22
CA VAL A 52 -29.95 11.61 14.22
C VAL A 52 -30.38 13.06 13.92
N LEU A 53 -31.21 13.28 12.89
CA LEU A 53 -31.63 14.63 12.53
C LEU A 53 -32.53 15.24 13.61
N PRO A 54 -32.25 16.47 14.07
CA PRO A 54 -33.14 17.19 14.95
C PRO A 54 -34.46 17.56 14.24
N PRO A 55 -35.46 18.05 14.99
CA PRO A 55 -36.73 18.53 14.42
C PRO A 55 -36.54 19.54 13.29
N LEU A 56 -37.59 19.71 12.48
CA LEU A 56 -37.62 20.63 11.33
C LEU A 56 -36.98 22.00 11.63
N ARG A 57 -36.24 22.51 10.64
CA ARG A 57 -35.46 23.76 10.67
C ARG A 57 -36.23 24.95 11.26
N LYS A 58 -35.54 25.78 12.04
CA LYS A 58 -36.02 27.04 12.62
C LYS A 58 -35.26 28.22 12.04
N TRP A 59 -35.93 29.35 11.85
CA TRP A 59 -35.28 30.58 11.42
C TRP A 59 -34.44 31.14 12.57
N ASN A 60 -33.14 31.35 12.33
CA ASN A 60 -32.25 32.01 13.27
C ASN A 60 -31.98 33.44 12.77
N GLY A 61 -32.52 34.44 13.47
CA GLY A 61 -32.37 35.84 13.10
C GLY A 61 -30.95 36.40 13.24
N GLN A 62 -30.10 35.81 14.09
CA GLN A 62 -28.70 36.24 14.25
C GLN A 62 -27.83 35.74 13.09
N LYS A 63 -28.05 34.50 12.64
CA LYS A 63 -27.33 33.92 11.49
C LYS A 63 -28.00 34.22 10.15
N LEU A 64 -29.21 34.80 10.17
CA LEU A 64 -30.05 35.04 8.99
C LEU A 64 -30.23 33.78 8.12
N ALA A 65 -30.35 32.62 8.76
CA ALA A 65 -30.39 31.33 8.10
C ALA A 65 -31.38 30.38 8.79
N TRP A 66 -31.86 29.38 8.05
CA TRP A 66 -32.62 28.28 8.61
C TRP A 66 -31.65 27.27 9.22
N LEU A 67 -31.71 27.09 10.54
CA LEU A 67 -30.87 26.17 11.28
C LEU A 67 -31.68 25.01 11.87
N PRO A 68 -31.05 23.84 12.05
CA PRO A 68 -29.73 23.52 11.52
C PRO A 68 -29.76 23.28 10.01
N GLU A 69 -28.62 23.53 9.37
CA GLU A 69 -28.43 23.14 7.98
C GLU A 69 -28.18 21.63 7.88
N LYS A 70 -28.43 21.05 6.71
CA LYS A 70 -28.16 19.62 6.47
C LYS A 70 -26.67 19.27 6.71
N SER A 71 -25.78 20.21 6.41
CA SER A 71 -24.33 20.12 6.62
C SER A 71 -23.92 20.02 8.09
N ASP A 72 -24.72 20.55 9.02
CA ASP A 72 -24.44 20.50 10.45
C ASP A 72 -24.56 19.07 11.02
N PHE A 73 -25.26 18.19 10.31
CA PHE A 73 -25.54 16.80 10.71
C PHE A 73 -25.06 15.82 9.63
N PRO A 74 -23.73 15.60 9.52
CA PRO A 74 -23.19 14.66 8.56
C PRO A 74 -23.71 13.23 8.83
N ILE A 75 -23.84 12.45 7.76
CA ILE A 75 -24.26 11.06 7.82
C ILE A 75 -23.07 10.19 8.24
N PHE A 76 -23.30 9.29 9.20
CA PHE A 76 -22.30 8.34 9.68
C PHE A 76 -22.51 6.98 9.04
N GLU A 77 -22.14 6.89 7.77
CA GLU A 77 -22.22 5.66 6.99
C GLU A 77 -20.85 5.29 6.42
N PRO A 78 -20.64 4.00 6.09
CA PRO A 78 -19.47 3.60 5.33
C PRO A 78 -19.49 4.27 3.94
N PRO A 79 -18.31 4.50 3.34
CA PRO A 79 -18.22 5.11 2.01
C PRO A 79 -18.80 4.16 0.96
N THR A 80 -19.55 4.69 0.00
CA THR A 80 -20.27 3.91 -1.02
C THR A 80 -19.35 3.05 -1.91
N ASN A 81 -18.09 3.46 -2.12
CA ASN A 81 -16.94 2.75 -2.74
C ASN A 81 -17.14 2.04 -4.11
N TYR A 82 -18.37 1.80 -4.58
CA TYR A 82 -18.76 1.19 -5.86
C TYR A 82 -17.92 -0.03 -6.29
N GLY A 83 -17.42 -0.83 -5.34
CA GLY A 83 -16.57 -1.98 -5.64
C GLY A 83 -15.08 -1.68 -5.87
N LEU A 84 -14.63 -0.42 -5.78
CA LEU A 84 -13.25 -0.01 -6.04
C LEU A 84 -12.28 -0.64 -5.02
N PHE A 85 -12.65 -0.66 -3.74
CA PHE A 85 -11.84 -1.30 -2.71
C PHE A 85 -11.64 -2.78 -2.98
N GLU A 86 -12.69 -3.50 -3.35
CA GLU A 86 -12.65 -4.92 -3.67
C GLU A 86 -11.78 -5.18 -4.91
N GLN A 87 -11.88 -4.31 -5.92
CA GLN A 87 -11.02 -4.38 -7.11
C GLN A 87 -9.55 -4.14 -6.79
N LEU A 88 -9.25 -3.14 -5.95
CA LEU A 88 -7.88 -2.82 -5.54
C LEU A 88 -7.30 -3.93 -4.65
N MET A 89 -8.08 -4.43 -3.70
CA MET A 89 -7.69 -5.56 -2.86
C MET A 89 -7.33 -6.76 -3.71
N LYS A 90 -8.17 -7.13 -4.70
CA LYS A 90 -7.86 -8.22 -5.64
C LYS A 90 -6.55 -7.98 -6.38
N LYS A 91 -6.32 -6.76 -6.89
CA LYS A 91 -5.08 -6.40 -7.61
C LYS A 91 -3.84 -6.52 -6.72
N TRP A 92 -3.91 -6.03 -5.48
CA TRP A 92 -2.79 -6.08 -4.55
C TRP A 92 -2.52 -7.49 -4.05
N THR A 93 -3.55 -8.30 -3.81
CA THR A 93 -3.38 -9.72 -3.44
C THR A 93 -2.89 -10.56 -4.62
N HIS A 94 -3.23 -10.19 -5.85
CA HIS A 94 -2.82 -10.88 -7.08
C HIS A 94 -1.46 -10.41 -7.61
N GLN A 95 -0.79 -9.43 -6.99
CA GLN A 95 0.63 -9.21 -7.26
C GLN A 95 1.43 -10.40 -6.68
N GLU A 96 1.49 -11.47 -7.46
CA GLU A 96 2.16 -12.72 -7.15
C GLU A 96 3.67 -12.51 -6.96
N ALA A 97 4.20 -13.28 -6.01
CA ALA A 97 5.58 -13.26 -5.57
C ALA A 97 6.57 -13.60 -6.70
N GLY A 98 7.50 -12.68 -6.98
CA GLY A 98 8.84 -13.01 -7.47
C GLY A 98 8.99 -13.58 -8.88
N VAL A 99 7.92 -13.74 -9.67
CA VAL A 99 8.05 -14.12 -11.09
C VAL A 99 8.44 -12.88 -11.90
N MET A 100 9.54 -12.98 -12.65
CA MET A 100 10.08 -11.89 -13.46
C MET A 100 9.21 -11.66 -14.71
N ASN A 101 8.02 -11.12 -14.50
CA ASN A 101 7.02 -10.85 -15.53
C ASN A 101 7.30 -9.51 -16.19
N SER A 102 8.11 -9.51 -17.26
CA SER A 102 8.23 -8.36 -18.16
C SER A 102 7.01 -8.26 -19.09
N VAL A 103 6.76 -7.09 -19.67
CA VAL A 103 5.72 -6.92 -20.70
C VAL A 103 5.90 -7.94 -21.83
N TYR A 104 7.14 -8.20 -22.26
CA TYR A 104 7.44 -9.13 -23.36
C TYR A 104 7.07 -10.58 -23.02
N THR A 105 7.42 -11.05 -21.82
CA THR A 105 7.14 -12.42 -21.36
C THR A 105 5.66 -12.68 -21.09
N VAL A 106 4.87 -11.63 -20.82
CA VAL A 106 3.42 -11.75 -20.63
C VAL A 106 2.67 -11.62 -21.95
N SER A 107 3.12 -10.74 -22.84
CA SER A 107 2.42 -10.43 -24.11
C SER A 107 2.69 -11.43 -25.23
N TYR A 108 3.82 -12.13 -25.19
CA TYR A 108 4.18 -13.10 -26.22
C TYR A 108 4.34 -14.49 -25.63
N GLU A 109 3.80 -15.50 -26.32
CA GLU A 109 4.08 -16.89 -25.98
C GLU A 109 5.56 -17.19 -26.18
N THR A 110 6.14 -17.98 -25.27
CA THR A 110 7.50 -18.47 -25.46
C THR A 110 7.54 -19.36 -26.71
N PRO A 111 8.31 -18.98 -27.74
CA PRO A 111 8.35 -19.76 -28.98
C PRO A 111 8.92 -21.16 -28.72
N PRO A 112 8.48 -22.18 -29.48
CA PRO A 112 9.00 -23.54 -29.33
C PRO A 112 10.51 -23.56 -29.58
N VAL A 113 11.23 -24.50 -28.95
CA VAL A 113 12.69 -24.61 -29.05
C VAL A 113 13.18 -24.72 -30.50
N SER A 114 12.35 -25.30 -31.39
CA SER A 114 12.60 -25.43 -32.83
C SER A 114 12.67 -24.10 -33.59
N ALA A 115 12.07 -23.02 -33.07
CA ALA A 115 12.15 -21.70 -33.69
C ALA A 115 13.53 -21.05 -33.51
N PHE A 116 14.32 -21.50 -32.53
CA PHE A 116 15.65 -20.99 -32.30
C PHE A 116 16.65 -21.67 -33.25
N ALA A 117 17.44 -20.86 -33.94
CA ALA A 117 18.51 -21.37 -34.80
C ALA A 117 19.51 -22.19 -33.96
N VAL A 118 19.73 -23.44 -34.37
CA VAL A 118 20.75 -24.31 -33.76
C VAL A 118 22.12 -23.72 -34.09
N ARG A 119 22.77 -23.11 -33.10
CA ARG A 119 24.18 -22.72 -33.24
C ARG A 119 25.01 -24.00 -33.32
N ARG A 120 25.46 -24.33 -34.54
CA ARG A 120 26.52 -25.31 -34.71
C ARG A 120 27.78 -24.72 -34.09
N ARG A 121 28.16 -25.21 -32.92
CA ARG A 121 29.49 -24.92 -32.38
C ARG A 121 30.49 -25.45 -33.41
N PRO A 122 31.47 -24.66 -33.87
CA PRO A 122 32.56 -25.22 -34.65
C PRO A 122 33.16 -26.35 -33.82
N VAL A 123 33.31 -27.52 -34.44
CA VAL A 123 34.12 -28.58 -33.84
C VAL A 123 35.52 -28.00 -33.75
N THR A 124 35.90 -27.55 -32.55
CA THR A 124 37.30 -27.32 -32.27
C THR A 124 37.92 -28.70 -32.23
N ASN A 125 38.48 -29.13 -33.36
CA ASN A 125 39.46 -30.22 -33.40
C ASN A 125 40.69 -29.73 -32.63
N CYS A 126 40.59 -29.68 -31.31
CA CYS A 126 41.76 -29.56 -30.46
C CYS A 126 42.54 -30.87 -30.64
N PRO A 127 43.79 -30.84 -31.15
CA PRO A 127 44.60 -32.03 -31.21
C PRO A 127 44.73 -32.57 -29.78
N GLN A 128 44.36 -33.84 -29.59
CA GLN A 128 44.58 -34.52 -28.33
C GLN A 128 46.09 -34.56 -28.07
N PRO A 129 46.58 -34.17 -26.88
CA PRO A 129 48.00 -34.29 -26.56
C PRO A 129 48.41 -35.76 -26.67
N GLN A 130 49.43 -36.04 -27.48
CA GLN A 130 49.97 -37.38 -27.62
C GLN A 130 50.59 -37.81 -26.27
N PRO A 131 50.34 -39.04 -25.79
CA PRO A 131 50.98 -39.53 -24.58
C PRO A 131 52.50 -39.62 -24.80
N PRO A 132 53.31 -39.34 -23.76
CA PRO A 132 54.77 -39.33 -23.90
C PRO A 132 55.28 -40.71 -24.32
N SER A 133 56.15 -40.73 -25.33
CA SER A 133 56.90 -41.92 -25.71
C SER A 133 57.75 -42.36 -24.51
N LYS A 134 57.56 -43.61 -24.08
CA LYS A 134 58.43 -44.20 -23.05
C LYS A 134 59.85 -44.26 -23.60
N PRO A 135 60.87 -43.76 -22.88
CA PRO A 135 62.25 -44.03 -23.24
C PRO A 135 62.51 -45.54 -23.11
N GLY A 136 63.13 -46.10 -24.15
CA GLY A 136 63.51 -47.50 -24.19
C GLY A 136 64.75 -47.77 -23.35
N MET A 137 64.67 -48.85 -22.58
CA MET A 137 65.68 -49.55 -21.77
C MET A 137 66.30 -48.78 -20.60
#